data_AF-A0A9X5PBM2-F1
#
_entry.id   AF-A0A9X5PBM2-F1
#
_cell.length_a   1.000
_cell.length_b   1.000
_cell.length_c   1.000
_cell.angle_alpha   90.00
_cell.angle_beta   90.00
_cell.angle_gamma   90.00
#
_symmetry.space_group_name_H-M   'P 1'
#
loop_
_entity.id
_entity.type
_entity.pdbx_description
1 polymer ?
#
loop_
_entity_poly.entity_id
_entity_poly.type
_entity_poly.pdbx_seq_one_letter_code
_entity_poly.pdbx_strand_id
1 'polypeptide(L)'
;MKKLLLTAIVALSAAVAGANDYIEHQIYSDRNFEQNRTKAIRMLEQRGYRVHDIDADDYRGRPVLDVEAYKGGREYDIKLSYPDLRIIKERIDY
;
A
#
# COMPACT_ATOMS: atom_id res chain seq x y z
N MET A 1 -1.89 -29.31 31.63
CA MET A 1 -0.44 -29.05 31.73
C MET A 1 -0.12 -27.77 30.96
N LYS A 2 0.61 -26.86 31.63
CA LYS A 2 1.48 -25.75 31.14
C LYS A 2 0.95 -24.81 30.04
N LYS A 3 0.53 -23.62 30.47
CA LYS A 3 0.39 -22.39 29.66
C LYS A 3 1.80 -21.86 29.36
N LEU A 4 2.09 -21.53 28.10
CA LEU A 4 3.30 -20.79 27.71
C LEU A 4 2.87 -19.49 27.05
N LEU A 5 3.00 -18.39 27.79
CA LEU A 5 2.93 -17.03 27.25
C LEU A 5 4.35 -16.66 26.81
N LEU A 6 4.56 -16.47 25.51
CA LEU A 6 5.78 -15.86 24.98
C LEU A 6 5.52 -14.37 24.77
N THR A 7 6.10 -13.55 25.63
CA THR A 7 6.21 -12.10 25.42
C THR A 7 7.41 -11.86 24.50
N ALA A 8 7.16 -11.55 23.24
CA ALA A 8 8.20 -11.08 22.32
C ALA A 8 8.24 -9.55 22.39
N ILE A 9 9.30 -9.01 22.99
CA ILE A 9 9.64 -7.58 22.90
C ILE A 9 10.36 -7.42 21.57
N VAL A 10 9.69 -6.79 20.61
CA VAL A 10 10.25 -6.53 19.28
C VAL A 10 10.79 -5.10 19.26
N ALA A 11 12.12 -4.97 19.39
CA ALA A 11 12.82 -3.74 19.11
C ALA A 11 13.13 -3.68 17.59
N LEU A 12 12.27 -3.00 16.82
CA LEU A 12 12.48 -2.75 15.38
C LEU A 12 12.31 -1.26 15.10
N SER A 13 13.40 -0.49 15.22
CA SER A 13 13.37 0.93 14.83
C SER A 13 14.47 1.34 13.85
N ALA A 14 15.45 0.46 13.57
CA ALA A 14 16.45 0.68 12.51
C ALA A 14 16.22 -0.19 11.25
N ALA A 15 15.46 -1.28 11.36
CA ALA A 15 15.12 -2.14 10.23
C ALA A 15 13.97 -1.59 9.36
N VAL A 16 13.25 -0.55 9.82
CA VAL A 16 12.08 -0.01 9.12
C VAL A 16 12.46 0.82 7.89
N ALA A 17 13.49 1.67 7.95
CA ALA A 17 13.87 2.49 6.78
C ALA A 17 14.39 1.62 5.61
N GLY A 18 15.30 0.68 5.88
CA GLY A 18 15.71 -0.30 4.86
C GLY A 18 14.64 -1.34 4.53
N ALA A 19 13.56 -1.41 5.34
CA ALA A 19 12.43 -2.26 5.02
C ALA A 19 11.61 -1.73 3.85
N ASN A 20 11.45 -0.41 3.84
CA ASN A 20 10.66 0.29 2.84
C ASN A 20 11.32 0.16 1.46
N ASP A 21 12.63 0.41 1.39
CA ASP A 21 13.43 0.23 0.17
C ASP A 21 13.33 -1.20 -0.41
N TYR A 22 13.33 -2.25 0.44
CA TYR A 22 13.19 -3.62 -0.08
C TYR A 22 11.78 -3.91 -0.59
N ILE A 23 10.74 -3.40 0.07
CA ILE A 23 9.34 -3.65 -0.32
C ILE A 23 9.07 -2.95 -1.65
N GLU A 24 9.42 -1.67 -1.77
CA GLU A 24 9.30 -0.91 -3.01
C GLU A 24 10.05 -1.60 -4.14
N HIS A 25 11.31 -1.96 -3.90
CA HIS A 25 12.11 -2.68 -4.89
C HIS A 25 11.48 -4.02 -5.30
N GLN A 26 10.92 -4.77 -4.35
CA GLN A 26 10.21 -6.03 -4.64
C GLN A 26 8.98 -5.79 -5.52
N ILE A 27 8.20 -4.74 -5.26
CA ILE A 27 7.01 -4.41 -6.05
C ILE A 27 7.42 -3.97 -7.46
N TYR A 28 8.37 -3.04 -7.60
CA TYR A 28 8.85 -2.58 -8.91
C TYR A 28 9.53 -3.68 -9.72
N SER A 29 10.13 -4.67 -9.05
CA SER A 29 10.72 -5.84 -9.70
C SER A 29 9.71 -6.93 -10.08
N ASP A 30 8.45 -6.82 -9.65
CA ASP A 30 7.41 -7.77 -10.06
C ASP A 30 7.11 -7.58 -11.55
N ARG A 31 7.25 -8.66 -12.33
CA ARG A 31 6.94 -8.69 -13.76
C ARG A 31 5.51 -8.24 -14.10
N ASN A 32 4.59 -8.32 -13.13
CA ASN A 32 3.19 -7.92 -13.30
C ASN A 32 2.90 -6.50 -12.81
N PHE A 33 3.91 -5.74 -12.35
CA PHE A 33 3.73 -4.42 -11.73
C PHE A 33 2.88 -3.49 -12.59
N GLU A 34 3.26 -3.26 -13.85
CA GLU A 34 2.54 -2.37 -14.76
C GLU A 34 1.09 -2.81 -15.03
N GLN A 35 0.87 -4.14 -15.10
CA GLN A 35 -0.48 -4.69 -15.27
C GLN A 35 -1.32 -4.45 -14.02
N ASN A 36 -0.76 -4.66 -12.83
CA ASN A 36 -1.44 -4.44 -11.55
C ASN A 36 -1.71 -2.95 -11.32
N ARG A 37 -0.75 -2.07 -11.64
CA ARG A 37 -0.91 -0.61 -11.61
C ARG A 37 -2.04 -0.15 -12.53
N THR A 38 -2.07 -0.64 -13.78
CA THR A 38 -3.16 -0.36 -14.72
C THR A 38 -4.52 -0.85 -14.20
N LYS A 39 -4.56 -2.05 -13.60
CA LYS A 39 -5.79 -2.61 -13.01
C LYS A 39 -6.27 -1.78 -11.81
N ALA A 40 -5.35 -1.30 -10.97
CA ALA A 40 -5.65 -0.43 -9.84
C ALA A 40 -6.28 0.89 -10.30
N ILE A 41 -5.67 1.55 -11.29
CA ILE A 41 -6.19 2.79 -11.88
C ILE A 41 -7.62 2.58 -12.38
N ARG A 42 -7.85 1.56 -13.23
CA ARG A 42 -9.20 1.27 -13.79
C ARG A 42 -10.24 0.98 -12.70
N MET A 43 -9.86 0.23 -11.66
CA MET A 43 -10.76 -0.06 -10.54
C MET A 43 -11.15 1.20 -9.78
N LEU A 44 -10.22 2.14 -9.57
CA LEU A 44 -10.48 3.41 -8.90
C LEU A 44 -11.31 4.36 -9.78
N GLU A 45 -11.02 4.43 -11.07
CA GLU A 45 -11.81 5.17 -12.06
C GLU A 45 -13.27 4.69 -12.11
N GLN A 46 -13.50 3.37 -12.10
CA GLN A 46 -14.84 2.78 -12.00
C GLN A 46 -15.57 3.14 -10.71
N ARG A 47 -14.85 3.51 -9.65
CA ARG A 47 -15.39 3.99 -8.36
C ARG A 47 -15.54 5.52 -8.31
N GLY A 48 -15.27 6.21 -9.42
CA GLY A 48 -15.42 7.66 -9.56
C GLY A 48 -14.21 8.47 -9.07
N TYR A 49 -13.06 7.85 -8.88
CA TYR A 49 -11.81 8.56 -8.60
C TYR A 49 -11.12 8.96 -9.91
N ARG A 50 -10.46 10.11 -9.89
CA ARG A 50 -9.44 10.48 -10.87
C ARG A 50 -8.08 10.29 -10.20
N VAL A 51 -7.42 9.17 -10.50
CA VAL A 51 -6.05 8.89 -10.03
C VAL A 51 -5.11 9.87 -10.71
N HIS A 52 -4.24 10.51 -9.93
CA HIS A 52 -3.22 11.40 -10.49
C HIS A 52 -1.81 10.97 -10.11
N ASP A 53 -1.66 10.28 -8.98
CA ASP A 53 -0.42 9.58 -8.64
C ASP A 53 -0.68 8.16 -8.10
N ILE A 54 0.25 7.25 -8.39
CA ILE A 54 0.22 5.86 -7.91
C ILE A 54 1.60 5.22 -7.98
N ASP A 55 2.14 4.92 -6.81
CA ASP A 55 3.49 4.42 -6.57
C ASP A 55 3.49 3.18 -5.67
N ALA A 56 4.60 2.42 -5.70
CA ALA A 56 4.83 1.36 -4.74
C ALA A 56 5.27 1.95 -3.39
N ASP A 57 4.75 1.40 -2.30
CA ASP A 57 5.07 1.85 -0.94
C ASP A 57 4.90 0.67 0.05
N ASP A 58 5.26 0.91 1.30
CA ASP A 58 4.95 0.04 2.42
C ASP A 58 3.82 0.61 3.29
N TYR A 59 2.97 -0.27 3.81
CA TYR A 59 2.03 0.10 4.88
C TYR A 59 2.13 -0.87 6.03
N ARG A 60 2.83 -0.45 7.09
CA ARG A 60 3.09 -1.26 8.28
C ARG A 60 3.87 -2.53 7.91
N GLY A 61 4.89 -2.39 7.05
CA GLY A 61 5.73 -3.49 6.57
C GLY A 61 5.01 -4.45 5.63
N ARG A 62 3.99 -3.98 4.91
CA ARG A 62 3.27 -4.77 3.88
C ARG A 62 3.30 -4.03 2.56
N PRO A 63 3.44 -4.74 1.43
CA PRO A 63 3.46 -4.12 0.11
C PRO A 63 2.10 -3.49 -0.22
N VAL A 64 2.13 -2.24 -0.64
CA VAL A 64 0.95 -1.51 -1.11
C VAL A 64 1.24 -0.72 -2.38
N LEU A 65 0.18 -0.33 -3.08
CA LEU A 65 0.23 0.85 -3.93
C LEU A 65 -0.32 2.02 -3.12
N ASP A 66 0.48 3.06 -2.96
CA ASP A 66 0.02 4.35 -2.47
C ASP A 66 -0.59 5.11 -3.64
N VAL A 67 -1.75 5.72 -3.41
CA VAL A 67 -2.52 6.35 -4.48
C VAL A 67 -3.05 7.67 -3.99
N GLU A 68 -2.72 8.72 -4.73
CA GLU A 68 -3.33 10.03 -4.59
C GLU A 68 -4.39 10.22 -5.68
N ALA A 69 -5.64 10.45 -5.27
CA ALA A 69 -6.76 10.50 -6.21
C ALA A 69 -7.85 11.50 -5.82
N TYR A 70 -8.48 12.11 -6.82
CA TYR A 70 -9.56 13.07 -6.61
C TYR A 70 -10.94 12.43 -6.79
N LYS A 71 -11.88 12.75 -5.89
CA LYS A 71 -13.31 12.41 -6.06
C LYS A 71 -14.20 13.47 -5.44
N GLY A 72 -15.12 14.01 -6.23
CA GLY A 72 -16.04 15.06 -5.77
C GLY A 72 -15.32 16.34 -5.31
N GLY A 73 -14.22 16.70 -5.98
CA GLY A 73 -13.43 17.91 -5.65
C GLY A 73 -12.55 17.79 -4.42
N ARG A 74 -12.40 16.59 -3.84
CA ARG A 74 -11.52 16.31 -2.71
C ARG A 74 -10.44 15.32 -3.10
N GLU A 75 -9.25 15.51 -2.56
CA GLU A 75 -8.13 14.60 -2.67
C GLU A 75 -8.25 13.48 -1.63
N TYR A 76 -7.79 12.30 -1.99
CA TYR A 76 -7.81 11.12 -1.15
C TYR A 76 -6.45 10.43 -1.20
N ASP A 77 -5.95 10.08 -0.01
CA ASP A 77 -4.90 9.10 0.23
C ASP A 77 -5.56 7.72 0.31
N ILE A 78 -5.24 6.86 -0.66
CA ILE A 78 -5.76 5.51 -0.79
C ILE A 78 -4.60 4.54 -0.82
N LYS A 79 -4.61 3.55 0.08
CA LYS A 79 -3.66 2.43 0.04
C LYS A 79 -4.35 1.18 -0.45
N LEU A 80 -3.80 0.59 -1.51
CA LEU A 80 -4.24 -0.69 -2.06
C LEU A 80 -3.24 -1.78 -1.65
N SER A 81 -3.69 -2.91 -1.10
CA SER A 81 -2.80 -4.06 -0.88
C SER A 81 -2.20 -4.52 -2.21
N TYR A 82 -0.91 -4.83 -2.27
CA TYR A 82 -0.29 -5.41 -3.47
C TYR A 82 0.02 -6.90 -3.28
N PRO A 83 -0.28 -7.80 -4.25
CA PRO A 83 -0.87 -7.56 -5.57
C PRO A 83 -2.41 -7.68 -5.62
N ASP A 84 -3.08 -7.90 -4.48
CA ASP A 84 -4.54 -8.20 -4.45
C ASP A 84 -5.44 -7.00 -4.81
N LEU A 85 -4.89 -5.77 -4.75
CA LEU A 85 -5.54 -4.49 -5.01
C LEU A 85 -6.77 -4.20 -4.14
N ARG A 86 -6.82 -4.73 -2.92
CA ARG A 86 -7.89 -4.41 -1.96
C ARG A 86 -7.62 -3.03 -1.36
N ILE A 87 -8.64 -2.16 -1.32
CA ILE A 87 -8.56 -0.91 -0.55
C ILE A 87 -8.41 -1.27 0.93
N ILE A 88 -7.29 -0.88 1.53
CA ILE A 88 -7.00 -1.09 2.96
C ILE A 88 -6.93 0.24 3.74
N LYS A 89 -6.79 1.36 3.03
CA LYS A 89 -6.94 2.73 3.56
C LYS A 89 -7.63 3.58 2.50
N GLU A 90 -8.53 4.45 2.94
CA GLU A 90 -9.19 5.47 2.13
C GLU A 90 -9.54 6.64 3.05
N ARG A 91 -8.84 7.76 2.87
CA ARG A 91 -8.98 8.96 3.70
C ARG A 91 -8.92 10.20 2.81
N ILE A 92 -9.68 11.23 3.17
CA ILE A 92 -9.50 12.55 2.57
C ILE A 92 -8.15 13.08 3.02
N ASP A 93 -7.35 13.57 2.08
CA ASP A 93 -6.11 14.27 2.37
C ASP A 93 -6.45 15.76 2.63
N TYR A 94 -5.96 16.32 3.73
CA TYR A 94 -6.40 17.61 4.30
C TYR A 94 -5.29 18.65 4.31
#